data_AF-A0A5J4NVT8-F1
#
_entry.id   AF-A0A5J4NVT8-F1
#
_cell.length_a   1.000
_cell.length_b   1.000
_cell.length_c   1.000
_cell.angle_alpha   90.00
_cell.angle_beta   90.00
_cell.angle_gamma   90.00
#
_symmetry.space_group_name_H-M   'P 1'
#
loop_
_entity.id
_entity.type
_entity.pdbx_description
1 polymer ?
#
loop_
_entity_poly.entity_id
_entity_poly.type
_entity_poly.pdbx_seq_one_letter_code
_entity_poly.pdbx_strand_id
1 'polypeptide(L)'
;RRRLLANVLRSNHHVLPDMLWKRDHLLRSGSLFGTTSAGSDDGLVPTGHLEKYDACHIMGTLFVRKVAGNMHLVPGKAITGLGGTHLHISPFLDLTAYNFSHRINHLSFGAHIANRVGPLDAVEEIALSPMETFQYYLSIVPTRIVYTFSTSDTYQYAVTMKNRSASHNQGNQNIPGIFFTYETFPLLVKVTESRELFGTFLARLAALVGGLFATVGLIRQAICGLPELLFWHTRIGRRCRTTWSRLKQDWSLLSNGAVSQSAPLIPESPT
;
A
#
# COMPACT_ATOMS: atom_id res chain seq x y z
N ARG A 1 -12.94 11.99 5.09
CA ARG A 1 -12.10 10.81 5.40
C ARG A 1 -10.87 10.66 4.47
N ARG A 2 -11.03 10.64 3.12
CA ARG A 2 -9.89 10.52 2.18
C ARG A 2 -8.83 11.64 2.31
N ARG A 3 -9.24 12.90 2.51
CA ARG A 3 -8.34 14.03 2.79
C ARG A 3 -7.44 13.79 4.00
N LEU A 4 -8.01 13.32 5.10
CA LEU A 4 -7.28 13.04 6.34
C LEU A 4 -6.28 11.90 6.14
N LEU A 5 -6.69 10.81 5.48
CA LEU A 5 -5.81 9.71 5.12
C LEU A 5 -4.65 10.17 4.21
N ALA A 6 -4.96 10.93 3.15
CA ALA A 6 -3.94 11.46 2.25
C ALA A 6 -2.95 12.38 2.97
N ASN A 7 -3.42 13.23 3.89
CA ASN A 7 -2.56 14.10 4.68
C ASN A 7 -1.64 13.30 5.64
N VAL A 8 -2.16 12.26 6.29
CA VAL A 8 -1.37 11.37 7.16
C VAL A 8 -0.33 10.57 6.37
N LEU A 9 -0.67 10.13 5.15
CA LEU A 9 0.27 9.43 4.27
C LEU A 9 1.38 10.37 3.77
N ARG A 10 1.07 11.65 3.51
CA ARG A 10 2.06 12.66 3.15
C ARG A 10 3.04 12.95 4.29
N SER A 11 2.56 13.03 5.53
CA SER A 11 3.44 13.27 6.68
C SER A 11 4.37 12.09 6.98
N ASN A 12 3.89 10.85 6.78
CA ASN A 12 4.62 9.62 7.09
C ASN A 12 5.29 9.00 5.84
N HIS A 13 6.16 9.77 5.21
CA HIS A 13 6.87 9.42 3.97
C HIS A 13 7.69 8.11 4.02
N HIS A 14 8.08 7.64 5.21
CA HIS A 14 8.90 6.42 5.38
C HIS A 14 8.13 5.10 5.37
N VAL A 15 6.79 5.10 5.39
CA VAL A 15 5.96 3.87 5.52
C VAL A 15 5.22 3.54 4.22
N LEU A 16 5.34 4.40 3.20
CA LEU A 16 4.59 4.31 1.94
C LEU A 16 4.84 3.00 1.16
N PRO A 17 6.09 2.50 0.99
CA PRO A 17 6.32 1.28 0.22
C PRO A 17 5.65 0.05 0.85
N ASP A 18 5.71 -0.07 2.18
CA ASP A 18 5.18 -1.24 2.89
C ASP A 18 3.65 -1.28 2.89
N MET A 19 2.97 -0.13 2.82
CA MET A 19 1.51 -0.06 2.74
C MET A 19 0.96 -0.11 1.32
N LEU A 20 1.68 0.44 0.33
CA LEU A 20 1.18 0.51 -1.05
C LEU A 20 1.15 -0.85 -1.75
N TRP A 21 2.04 -1.77 -1.36
CA TRP A 21 2.26 -3.03 -2.07
C TRP A 21 1.82 -4.27 -1.31
N LYS A 22 1.57 -4.15 -0.01
CA LYS A 22 1.07 -5.26 0.78
C LYS A 22 -0.42 -5.43 0.48
N ARG A 23 -0.78 -6.61 -0.04
CA ARG A 23 -2.18 -7.04 -0.15
C ARG A 23 -2.74 -7.17 1.26
N ASP A 24 -3.27 -6.08 1.81
CA ASP A 24 -3.99 -6.15 3.07
C ASP A 24 -5.31 -6.87 2.84
N HIS A 25 -5.34 -8.14 3.26
CA HIS A 25 -6.57 -8.86 3.61
C HIS A 25 -7.34 -8.16 4.76
N LEU A 26 -6.75 -7.15 5.41
CA LEU A 26 -7.34 -6.42 6.53
C LEU A 26 -8.34 -5.34 6.13
N LEU A 27 -8.48 -5.03 4.83
CA LEU A 27 -9.67 -4.32 4.31
C LEU A 27 -10.79 -5.28 3.88
N ARG A 28 -10.61 -6.60 4.10
CA ARG A 28 -11.66 -7.62 4.01
C ARG A 28 -12.27 -7.93 5.38
N SER A 29 -12.29 -6.96 6.30
CA SER A 29 -13.35 -6.95 7.34
C SER A 29 -14.58 -6.29 6.73
N GLY A 30 -15.37 -7.12 6.04
CA GLY A 30 -16.66 -6.74 5.51
C GLY A 30 -17.63 -6.49 6.66
N SER A 31 -17.83 -5.23 7.01
CA SER A 31 -19.06 -4.74 7.68
C SER A 31 -19.17 -3.20 7.66
N LEU A 32 -18.67 -2.49 6.64
CA LEU A 32 -18.86 -1.03 6.51
C LEU A 32 -19.00 -0.52 5.06
N PHE A 33 -19.21 -1.44 4.11
CA PHE A 33 -19.81 -1.11 2.82
C PHE A 33 -21.16 -1.82 2.80
N GLY A 34 -22.16 -1.17 3.42
CA GLY A 34 -23.53 -1.46 3.07
C GLY A 34 -23.64 -1.30 1.56
N THR A 35 -24.18 -2.31 0.91
CA THR A 35 -24.75 -2.25 -0.41
C THR A 35 -25.66 -1.02 -0.48
N THR A 36 -25.16 0.10 -0.99
CA THR A 36 -26.05 1.08 -1.60
C THR A 36 -26.38 0.48 -2.95
N SER A 37 -27.50 -0.25 -2.95
CA SER A 37 -28.35 -0.36 -4.12
C SER A 37 -28.32 0.94 -4.90
N ALA A 38 -28.38 0.81 -6.22
CA ALA A 38 -28.89 1.86 -7.08
C ALA A 38 -30.30 2.23 -6.59
N GLY A 39 -30.36 3.10 -5.58
CA GLY A 39 -31.54 3.86 -5.21
C GLY A 39 -31.53 5.07 -6.11
N SER A 40 -32.50 5.11 -7.02
CA SER A 40 -33.06 6.33 -7.55
C SER A 40 -33.49 7.21 -6.37
N ASP A 41 -32.55 7.99 -5.84
CA ASP A 41 -32.86 9.07 -4.92
C ASP A 41 -33.17 10.27 -5.81
N ASP A 42 -34.43 10.37 -6.21
CA ASP A 42 -35.05 11.61 -6.69
C ASP A 42 -35.03 12.59 -5.52
N GLY A 43 -33.84 13.11 -5.23
CA GLY A 43 -33.61 14.18 -4.28
C GLY A 43 -34.28 15.43 -4.82
N LEU A 44 -35.41 15.75 -4.23
CA LEU A 44 -36.17 16.98 -4.37
C LEU A 44 -35.23 18.19 -4.52
N VAL A 45 -35.06 18.66 -5.76
CA VAL A 45 -34.37 19.92 -6.06
C VAL A 45 -35.18 21.02 -5.37
N PRO A 46 -34.60 21.82 -4.45
CA PRO A 46 -35.31 22.95 -3.90
C PRO A 46 -35.58 23.92 -5.05
N THR A 47 -36.85 24.02 -5.45
CA THR A 47 -37.32 25.07 -6.34
C THR A 47 -37.27 26.38 -5.56
N GLY A 48 -36.12 27.03 -5.55
CA GLY A 48 -35.90 28.27 -4.82
C GLY A 48 -34.55 28.86 -5.20
N HIS A 49 -34.59 29.81 -6.14
CA HIS A 49 -33.46 30.53 -6.74
C HIS A 49 -32.53 29.69 -7.62
N LEU A 50 -32.42 30.12 -8.88
CA LEU A 50 -31.41 29.67 -9.82
C LEU A 50 -30.03 30.14 -9.31
N GLU A 51 -29.49 29.47 -8.30
CA GLU A 51 -28.10 29.69 -7.89
C GLU A 51 -27.21 29.42 -9.09
N LYS A 52 -26.46 30.43 -9.50
CA LYS A 52 -25.52 30.34 -10.59
C LYS A 52 -24.47 29.29 -10.21
N TYR A 53 -24.35 28.23 -11.00
CA TYR A 53 -23.31 27.23 -10.77
C TYR A 53 -21.93 27.87 -10.97
N ASP A 54 -21.26 28.21 -9.88
CA ASP A 54 -19.93 28.85 -9.87
C ASP A 54 -18.78 27.82 -9.91
N ALA A 55 -19.08 26.53 -10.01
CA ALA A 55 -18.10 25.45 -10.03
C ALA A 55 -18.33 24.48 -11.19
N CYS A 56 -17.23 23.93 -11.71
CA CYS A 56 -17.23 22.93 -12.76
C CYS A 56 -16.64 21.62 -12.24
N HIS A 57 -17.32 20.50 -12.49
CA HIS A 57 -16.84 19.18 -12.15
C HIS A 57 -16.35 18.44 -13.40
N ILE A 58 -15.03 18.24 -13.50
CA ILE A 58 -14.39 17.64 -14.67
C ILE A 58 -13.99 16.21 -14.32
N MET A 59 -14.53 15.25 -15.05
CA MET A 59 -14.24 13.82 -14.92
C MET A 59 -14.01 13.22 -16.30
N GLY A 60 -13.01 12.35 -16.42
CA GLY A 60 -12.73 11.67 -17.67
C GLY A 60 -11.42 10.89 -17.66
N THR A 61 -11.10 10.28 -18.78
CA THR A 61 -9.82 9.61 -19.03
C THR A 61 -9.28 10.10 -20.36
N LEU A 62 -8.00 10.49 -20.37
CA LEU A 62 -7.32 10.99 -21.55
C LEU A 62 -6.19 10.03 -21.95
N PHE A 63 -6.13 9.69 -23.23
CA PHE A 63 -5.01 8.93 -23.79
C PHE A 63 -3.97 9.91 -24.34
N VAL A 64 -2.78 9.90 -23.73
CA VAL A 64 -1.66 10.76 -24.11
C VAL A 64 -0.47 9.94 -24.57
N ARG A 65 0.40 10.55 -25.39
CA ARG A 65 1.69 9.95 -25.72
C ARG A 65 2.58 9.92 -24.48
N LYS A 66 3.42 8.90 -24.35
CA LYS A 66 4.35 8.70 -23.23
C LYS A 66 5.61 9.56 -23.38
N VAL A 67 5.41 10.87 -23.49
CA VAL A 67 6.46 11.88 -23.62
C VAL A 67 6.15 13.04 -22.68
N ALA A 68 7.11 13.94 -22.47
CA ALA A 68 6.84 15.17 -21.73
C ALA A 68 5.71 15.96 -22.39
N GLY A 69 4.78 16.45 -21.58
CA GLY A 69 3.60 17.17 -22.05
C GLY A 69 3.06 18.14 -21.02
N ASN A 70 2.13 18.98 -21.47
CA ASN A 70 1.46 19.97 -20.63
C ASN A 70 -0.04 19.91 -20.91
N MET A 71 -0.82 19.57 -19.90
CA MET A 71 -2.27 19.74 -19.91
C MET A 71 -2.61 20.94 -19.05
N HIS A 72 -3.53 21.78 -19.51
CA HIS A 72 -3.91 22.97 -18.76
C HIS A 72 -5.37 23.32 -18.91
N LEU A 73 -5.90 23.92 -17.85
CA LEU A 73 -7.23 24.48 -17.78
C LEU A 73 -7.06 25.99 -17.64
N VAL A 74 -7.36 26.68 -18.73
CA VAL A 74 -7.30 28.13 -18.83
C VAL A 74 -8.62 28.62 -19.45
N PRO A 75 -9.04 29.85 -19.19
CA PRO A 75 -10.29 30.37 -19.71
C PRO A 75 -10.19 30.62 -21.22
N GLY A 76 -11.33 30.57 -21.90
CA GLY A 76 -11.43 30.82 -23.34
C GLY A 76 -11.55 29.55 -24.19
N LYS A 77 -11.68 29.74 -25.50
CA LYS A 77 -11.86 28.65 -26.46
C LYS A 77 -10.50 28.09 -26.85
N ALA A 78 -10.30 26.80 -26.61
CA ALA A 78 -9.14 26.09 -27.14
C ALA A 78 -9.29 25.93 -28.66
N ILE A 79 -8.28 26.36 -29.41
CA ILE A 79 -8.18 26.19 -30.85
C ILE A 79 -6.91 25.42 -31.13
N THR A 80 -7.05 24.24 -31.74
CA THR A 80 -5.91 23.43 -32.16
C THR A 80 -5.36 24.01 -33.47
N GLY A 81 -4.11 24.44 -33.45
CA GLY A 81 -3.38 24.91 -34.64
C GLY A 81 -2.70 23.78 -35.41
N LEU A 82 -2.11 24.10 -36.56
CA LEU A 82 -1.25 23.16 -37.29
C LEU A 82 -0.01 22.78 -36.45
N GLY A 83 0.36 21.51 -36.46
CA GLY A 83 1.57 21.01 -35.78
C GLY A 83 1.40 20.57 -34.32
N GLY A 84 0.16 20.43 -33.83
CA GLY A 84 -0.10 19.96 -32.46
C GLY A 84 0.07 21.03 -31.38
N THR A 85 0.15 22.30 -31.77
CA THR A 85 0.05 23.45 -30.87
C THR A 85 -1.42 23.73 -30.59
N HIS A 86 -1.78 24.04 -29.34
CA HIS A 86 -3.11 24.50 -29.00
C HIS A 86 -3.02 25.91 -28.42
N LEU A 87 -3.81 26.81 -29.02
CA LEU A 87 -3.87 28.22 -28.67
C LEU A 87 -5.18 28.46 -27.91
N HIS A 88 -5.09 29.21 -26.83
CA HIS A 88 -6.26 29.69 -26.12
C HIS A 88 -6.53 31.12 -26.55
N ILE A 89 -7.64 31.32 -27.26
CA ILE A 89 -8.09 32.67 -27.60
C ILE A 89 -9.18 33.02 -26.60
N SER A 90 -8.90 34.06 -25.81
CA SER A 90 -9.86 34.65 -24.89
C SER A 90 -10.00 36.14 -25.19
N PRO A 91 -10.85 36.50 -26.16
CA PRO A 91 -11.09 37.90 -26.46
C PRO A 91 -11.95 38.47 -25.31
N PHE A 92 -11.51 39.58 -24.70
CA PHE A 92 -12.22 40.30 -23.63
C PHE A 92 -12.34 39.56 -22.28
N LEU A 93 -11.28 38.89 -21.84
CA LEU A 93 -11.23 38.27 -20.52
C LEU A 93 -11.14 39.35 -19.43
N ASP A 94 -12.25 39.63 -18.73
CA ASP A 94 -12.19 40.34 -17.46
C ASP A 94 -11.60 39.38 -16.42
N LEU A 95 -10.29 39.47 -16.24
CA LEU A 95 -9.51 38.61 -15.36
C LEU A 95 -9.94 38.68 -13.90
N THR A 96 -10.75 39.67 -13.51
CA THR A 96 -11.33 39.80 -12.17
C THR A 96 -12.50 38.86 -11.90
N ALA A 97 -13.10 38.29 -12.96
CA ALA A 97 -14.31 37.47 -12.86
C ALA A 97 -14.04 35.96 -12.66
N TYR A 98 -12.79 35.52 -12.69
CA TYR A 98 -12.45 34.09 -12.66
C TYR A 98 -11.80 33.66 -11.35
N ASN A 99 -12.25 32.51 -10.85
CA ASN A 99 -11.70 31.87 -9.67
C ASN A 99 -11.12 30.51 -10.05
N PHE A 100 -9.81 30.32 -9.88
CA PHE A 100 -9.12 29.05 -10.13
C PHE A 100 -8.95 28.20 -8.86
N SER A 101 -9.68 28.51 -7.79
CA SER A 101 -9.81 27.61 -6.64
C SER A 101 -10.33 26.27 -7.11
N HIS A 102 -9.63 25.20 -6.76
CA HIS A 102 -9.97 23.88 -7.26
C HIS A 102 -9.64 22.80 -6.27
N ARG A 103 -10.34 21.68 -6.43
CA ARG A 103 -10.11 20.46 -5.67
C ARG A 103 -9.86 19.31 -6.62
N ILE A 104 -8.70 18.69 -6.49
CA ILE A 104 -8.33 17.50 -7.24
C ILE A 104 -8.87 16.30 -6.47
N ASN A 105 -9.95 15.72 -6.98
CA ASN A 105 -10.56 14.54 -6.37
C ASN A 105 -9.70 13.29 -6.56
N HIS A 106 -9.23 13.06 -7.79
CA HIS A 106 -8.37 11.93 -8.12
C HIS A 106 -7.58 12.21 -9.39
N LEU A 107 -6.28 11.89 -9.37
CA LEU A 107 -5.42 11.89 -10.55
C LEU A 107 -4.54 10.65 -10.56
N SER A 108 -4.63 9.85 -11.62
CA SER A 108 -3.87 8.61 -11.77
C SER A 108 -3.44 8.38 -13.20
N PHE A 109 -2.38 7.60 -13.38
CA PHE A 109 -1.82 7.25 -14.68
C PHE A 109 -1.77 5.73 -14.87
N GLY A 110 -2.30 5.25 -16.00
CA GLY A 110 -2.35 3.83 -16.37
C GLY A 110 -3.42 3.02 -15.63
N ALA A 111 -3.16 1.73 -15.43
CA ALA A 111 -4.12 0.85 -14.77
C ALA A 111 -4.35 1.25 -13.31
N HIS A 112 -5.63 1.31 -12.92
CA HIS A 112 -6.04 1.57 -11.54
C HIS A 112 -5.64 0.39 -10.64
N ILE A 113 -5.04 0.69 -9.50
CA ILE A 113 -4.65 -0.30 -8.50
C ILE A 113 -5.37 0.03 -7.20
N ALA A 114 -5.98 -1.00 -6.60
CA ALA A 114 -6.62 -0.86 -5.30
C ALA A 114 -5.61 -0.38 -4.24
N ASN A 115 -6.06 0.47 -3.32
CA ASN A 115 -5.29 1.00 -2.19
C ASN A 115 -4.11 1.91 -2.52
N ARG A 116 -3.92 2.34 -3.78
CA ARG A 116 -2.97 3.41 -4.10
C ARG A 116 -3.62 4.77 -3.84
N VAL A 117 -2.98 5.58 -2.99
CA VAL A 117 -3.32 7.00 -2.81
C VAL A 117 -2.28 7.82 -3.53
N GLY A 118 -2.71 8.61 -4.52
CA GLY A 118 -1.82 9.49 -5.30
C GLY A 118 -1.46 10.77 -4.53
N PRO A 119 -0.30 11.40 -4.81
CA PRO A 119 0.09 12.64 -4.16
C PRO A 119 -0.90 13.81 -4.35
N LEU A 120 -1.65 13.85 -5.45
CA LEU A 120 -2.67 14.88 -5.71
C LEU A 120 -4.09 14.47 -5.32
N ASP A 121 -4.29 13.29 -4.74
CA ASP A 121 -5.61 12.86 -4.31
C ASP A 121 -6.12 13.71 -3.14
N ALA A 122 -7.33 14.23 -3.29
CA ALA A 122 -8.01 15.09 -2.34
C ALA A 122 -7.22 16.36 -1.93
N VAL A 123 -6.41 16.91 -2.85
CA VAL A 123 -5.77 18.22 -2.71
C VAL A 123 -6.77 19.32 -3.04
N GLU A 124 -6.75 20.40 -2.27
CA GLU A 124 -7.61 21.55 -2.43
C GLU A 124 -6.74 22.79 -2.33
N GLU A 125 -6.73 23.58 -3.40
CA GLU A 125 -5.99 24.84 -3.48
C GLU A 125 -7.00 25.98 -3.67
N ILE A 126 -6.87 27.01 -2.85
CA ILE A 126 -7.76 28.18 -2.85
C ILE A 126 -6.98 29.35 -3.44
N ALA A 127 -7.52 29.94 -4.50
CA ALA A 127 -6.95 31.13 -5.12
C ALA A 127 -7.21 32.35 -4.24
N LEU A 128 -6.15 33.06 -3.85
CA LEU A 128 -6.24 34.31 -3.10
C LEU A 128 -6.46 35.51 -4.03
N SER A 129 -6.05 35.38 -5.29
CA SER A 129 -6.21 36.40 -6.31
C SER A 129 -6.74 35.78 -7.60
N PRO A 130 -7.58 36.50 -8.37
CA PRO A 130 -8.17 35.96 -9.60
C PRO A 130 -7.14 35.77 -10.74
N MET A 131 -5.95 36.37 -10.61
CA MET A 131 -4.81 36.16 -11.51
C MET A 131 -3.76 35.19 -10.97
N GLU A 132 -4.18 34.24 -10.12
CA GLU A 132 -3.29 33.21 -9.61
C GLU A 132 -3.13 32.04 -10.60
N THR A 133 -1.89 31.59 -10.76
CA THR A 133 -1.52 30.45 -11.59
C THR A 133 -1.09 29.29 -10.71
N PHE A 134 -1.74 28.15 -10.89
CA PHE A 134 -1.41 26.90 -10.22
C PHE A 134 -0.65 26.01 -11.18
N GLN A 135 0.59 25.65 -10.82
CA GLN A 135 1.42 24.80 -11.64
C GLN A 135 1.84 23.53 -10.88
N TYR A 136 1.43 22.39 -11.43
CA TYR A 136 1.76 21.06 -10.96
C TYR A 136 2.79 20.43 -11.88
N TYR A 137 3.99 20.20 -11.37
CA TYR A 137 5.01 19.41 -12.05
C TYR A 137 4.89 17.96 -11.62
N LEU A 138 4.51 17.09 -12.55
CA LEU A 138 4.28 15.67 -12.33
C LEU A 138 5.44 14.89 -12.91
N SER A 139 6.23 14.25 -12.05
CA SER A 139 7.32 13.40 -12.50
C SER A 139 6.89 11.93 -12.38
N ILE A 140 6.61 11.30 -13.52
CA ILE A 140 5.92 10.01 -13.63
C ILE A 140 6.94 8.88 -13.79
N VAL A 141 6.84 7.85 -12.96
CA VAL A 141 7.68 6.65 -12.97
C VAL A 141 6.86 5.43 -13.41
N PRO A 142 7.16 4.82 -14.57
CA PRO A 142 6.60 3.54 -14.98
C PRO A 142 6.84 2.46 -13.92
N THR A 143 5.79 1.73 -13.55
CA THR A 143 5.85 0.63 -12.58
C THR A 143 5.16 -0.60 -13.13
N ARG A 144 5.89 -1.72 -13.20
CA ARG A 144 5.35 -3.00 -13.64
C ARG A 144 5.17 -3.91 -12.43
N ILE A 145 3.94 -4.36 -12.22
CA ILE A 145 3.61 -5.28 -11.14
C ILE A 145 3.45 -6.67 -11.74
N VAL A 146 4.28 -7.60 -11.28
CA VAL A 146 4.24 -9.00 -11.69
C VAL A 146 3.62 -9.79 -10.54
N TYR A 147 2.36 -10.20 -10.74
CA TYR A 147 1.70 -11.18 -9.89
C TYR A 147 2.02 -12.60 -10.39
N THR A 148 1.62 -13.62 -9.63
CA THR A 148 1.87 -15.03 -9.98
C THR A 148 1.31 -15.43 -11.35
N PHE A 149 0.15 -14.89 -11.75
CA PHE A 149 -0.55 -15.26 -12.99
C PHE A 149 -0.85 -14.08 -13.93
N SER A 150 -0.51 -12.86 -13.53
CA SER A 150 -0.89 -11.66 -14.30
C SER A 150 0.14 -10.55 -14.13
N THR A 151 0.34 -9.76 -15.18
CA THR A 151 1.22 -8.58 -15.16
C THR A 151 0.38 -7.34 -15.39
N SER A 152 0.53 -6.33 -14.53
CA SER A 152 -0.19 -5.06 -14.65
C SER A 152 0.81 -3.90 -14.74
N ASP A 153 0.68 -3.10 -15.79
CA ASP A 153 1.47 -1.88 -16.00
C ASP A 153 0.73 -0.67 -15.43
N THR A 154 1.39 0.03 -14.52
CA THR A 154 0.86 1.21 -13.84
C THR A 154 1.92 2.30 -13.80
N TYR A 155 1.55 3.49 -13.32
CA TYR A 155 2.46 4.60 -13.18
C TYR A 155 2.33 5.20 -11.78
N GLN A 156 3.47 5.38 -11.14
CA GLN A 156 3.59 6.19 -9.93
C GLN A 156 4.00 7.60 -10.36
N TYR A 157 3.70 8.61 -9.55
CA TYR A 157 4.15 9.96 -9.84
C TYR A 157 4.49 10.69 -8.55
N ALA A 158 5.44 11.61 -8.65
CA ALA A 158 5.74 12.61 -7.64
C ALA A 158 5.25 13.97 -8.12
N VAL A 159 4.94 14.88 -7.19
CA VAL A 159 4.39 16.21 -7.53
C VAL A 159 5.13 17.32 -6.81
N THR A 160 5.46 18.35 -7.58
CA THR A 160 5.91 19.63 -7.08
C THR A 160 4.86 20.69 -7.44
N MET A 161 4.35 21.38 -6.43
CA MET A 161 3.33 22.42 -6.58
C MET A 161 4.00 23.79 -6.58
N LYS A 162 3.57 24.67 -7.47
CA LYS A 162 4.07 26.04 -7.58
C LYS A 162 2.92 26.98 -7.86
N ASN A 163 2.67 27.88 -6.91
CA ASN A 163 1.62 28.88 -7.02
C ASN A 163 2.30 30.22 -7.32
N ARG A 164 1.77 30.97 -8.28
CA ARG A 164 2.28 32.29 -8.67
C ARG A 164 1.11 33.25 -8.80
N SER A 165 1.11 34.33 -8.04
CA SER A 165 0.21 35.45 -8.27
C SER A 165 0.80 36.38 -9.33
N ALA A 166 0.01 36.73 -10.35
CA ALA A 166 0.42 37.75 -11.30
C ALA A 166 0.15 39.13 -10.69
N SER A 167 1.20 39.82 -10.27
CA SER A 167 1.11 41.25 -9.94
C SER A 167 1.19 42.05 -11.23
N HIS A 168 0.19 42.90 -11.48
CA HIS A 168 0.08 43.75 -12.68
C HIS A 168 1.29 44.70 -12.89
N ASN A 169 2.14 44.87 -11.87
CA ASN A 169 3.29 45.79 -11.89
C ASN A 169 4.61 45.18 -12.40
N GLN A 170 4.68 43.89 -12.71
CA GLN A 170 5.86 43.29 -13.33
C GLN A 170 5.47 42.80 -14.71
N GLY A 171 6.10 43.34 -15.76
CA GLY A 171 5.78 43.16 -17.18
C GLY A 171 5.82 41.74 -17.76
N ASN A 172 5.65 40.71 -16.94
CA ASN A 172 5.44 39.34 -17.36
C ASN A 172 3.94 39.06 -17.43
N GLN A 173 3.42 38.94 -18.64
CA GLN A 173 2.06 38.45 -18.91
C GLN A 173 1.96 36.98 -18.50
N ASN A 174 1.63 36.71 -17.23
CA ASN A 174 1.31 35.38 -16.77
C ASN A 174 -0.16 35.08 -17.07
N ILE A 175 -0.42 33.95 -17.72
CA ILE A 175 -1.78 33.47 -18.00
C ILE A 175 -2.28 32.73 -16.76
N PRO A 176 -3.34 33.21 -16.08
CA PRO A 176 -3.88 32.50 -14.93
C PRO A 176 -4.58 31.21 -15.38
N GLY A 177 -4.55 30.22 -14.51
CA GLY A 177 -5.09 28.90 -14.80
C GLY A 177 -4.41 27.79 -14.02
N ILE A 178 -4.82 26.56 -14.35
CA ILE A 178 -4.33 25.34 -13.72
C ILE A 178 -3.52 24.58 -14.76
N PHE A 179 -2.24 24.35 -14.49
CA PHE A 179 -1.31 23.70 -15.42
C PHE A 179 -0.77 22.42 -14.78
N PHE A 180 -0.87 21.30 -15.49
CA PHE A 180 -0.18 20.06 -15.16
C PHE A 180 0.88 19.78 -16.24
N THR A 181 2.13 20.06 -15.90
CA THR A 181 3.28 19.66 -16.70
C THR A 181 3.68 18.27 -16.24
N TYR A 182 3.68 17.29 -17.13
CA TYR A 182 4.11 15.94 -16.81
C TYR A 182 5.33 15.52 -17.61
N GLU A 183 6.23 14.81 -16.96
CA GLU A 183 7.42 14.20 -17.56
C GLU A 183 7.49 12.72 -17.16
N THR A 184 7.97 11.88 -18.07
CA THR A 184 8.15 10.45 -17.80
C THR A 184 9.62 10.16 -17.53
N PHE A 185 9.92 9.57 -16.38
CA PHE A 185 11.27 9.11 -16.07
C PHE A 185 11.66 7.89 -16.92
N PRO A 186 12.92 7.79 -17.37
CA PRO A 186 13.43 6.69 -18.18
C PRO A 186 13.73 5.41 -17.37
N LEU A 187 13.12 5.25 -16.18
CA LEU A 187 13.37 4.16 -15.26
C LEU A 187 12.09 3.34 -15.06
N LEU A 188 12.22 2.01 -15.02
CA LEU A 188 11.11 1.10 -14.76
C LEU A 188 11.25 0.48 -13.37
N VAL A 189 10.27 0.70 -12.50
CA VAL A 189 10.18 0.00 -11.20
C VAL A 189 9.46 -1.32 -11.42
N LYS A 190 10.13 -2.44 -11.16
CA LYS A 190 9.53 -3.78 -11.22
C LYS A 190 9.21 -4.26 -9.82
N VAL A 191 7.92 -4.43 -9.51
CA VAL A 191 7.45 -5.02 -8.25
C VAL A 191 7.03 -6.46 -8.52
N THR A 192 7.73 -7.41 -7.93
CA THR A 192 7.41 -8.84 -8.03
C THR A 192 6.86 -9.34 -6.71
N GLU A 193 5.68 -9.97 -6.73
CA GLU A 193 5.16 -10.65 -5.55
C GLU A 193 5.94 -11.97 -5.35
N SER A 194 6.85 -12.01 -4.37
CA SER A 194 7.46 -13.26 -3.92
C SER A 194 6.54 -13.95 -2.93
N ARG A 195 6.16 -15.19 -3.23
CA ARG A 195 5.52 -16.08 -2.27
C ARG A 195 6.52 -17.15 -1.88
N GLU A 196 6.70 -17.32 -0.58
CA GLU A 196 7.38 -18.50 -0.05
C GLU A 196 6.61 -19.74 -0.49
N LEU A 197 7.30 -20.71 -1.07
CA LEU A 197 6.67 -21.98 -1.43
C LEU A 197 6.24 -22.68 -0.14
N PHE A 198 5.10 -23.37 -0.18
CA PHE A 198 4.63 -24.18 0.96
C PHE A 198 5.70 -25.17 1.48
N GLY A 199 6.60 -25.62 0.60
CA GLY A 199 7.75 -26.43 0.97
C GLY A 199 8.74 -25.75 1.93
N THR A 200 9.00 -24.45 1.80
CA THR A 200 9.91 -23.74 2.73
C THR A 200 9.30 -23.65 4.13
N PHE A 201 7.98 -23.52 4.23
CA PHE A 201 7.27 -23.62 5.51
C PHE A 201 7.40 -25.02 6.13
N LEU A 202 7.17 -26.08 5.35
CA LEU A 202 7.25 -27.46 5.85
C LEU A 202 8.67 -27.83 6.29
N ALA A 203 9.68 -27.42 5.53
CA ALA A 203 11.09 -27.61 5.90
C ALA A 203 11.44 -26.88 7.20
N ARG A 204 10.95 -25.65 7.40
CA ARG A 204 11.13 -24.90 8.66
C ARG A 204 10.43 -25.58 9.83
N LEU A 205 9.22 -26.11 9.63
CA LEU A 205 8.49 -26.85 10.67
C LEU A 205 9.23 -28.13 11.06
N ALA A 206 9.68 -28.92 10.08
CA ALA A 206 10.45 -30.14 10.32
C ALA A 206 11.77 -29.84 11.06
N ALA A 207 12.48 -28.77 10.68
CA ALA A 207 13.70 -28.33 11.35
C ALA A 207 13.45 -27.95 12.82
N LEU A 208 12.33 -27.29 13.14
CA LEU A 208 11.96 -26.95 14.51
C LEU A 208 11.66 -28.21 15.35
N VAL A 209 10.88 -29.16 14.81
CA VAL A 209 10.56 -30.42 15.50
C VAL A 209 11.81 -31.27 15.71
N GLY A 210 12.65 -31.41 14.68
CA GLY A 210 13.90 -32.15 14.76
C GLY A 210 14.90 -31.51 15.73
N GLY A 211 15.00 -30.17 15.74
CA GLY A 211 15.80 -29.41 16.69
C GLY A 211 15.33 -29.59 18.13
N LEU A 212 14.03 -29.58 18.38
CA LEU A 212 13.46 -29.86 19.70
C LEU A 212 13.82 -31.26 20.19
N PHE A 213 13.68 -32.28 19.33
CA PHE A 213 14.03 -33.65 19.70
C PHE A 213 15.53 -33.81 20.00
N ALA A 214 16.39 -33.24 19.15
CA ALA A 214 17.84 -33.28 19.33
C ALA A 214 18.30 -32.57 20.61
N THR A 215 17.74 -31.39 20.90
CA THR A 215 18.08 -30.61 22.10
C THR A 215 17.65 -31.32 23.38
N VAL A 216 16.44 -31.89 23.42
CA VAL A 216 15.97 -32.71 24.55
C VAL A 216 16.89 -33.92 24.76
N GLY A 217 17.30 -34.59 23.67
CA GLY A 217 18.24 -35.71 23.72
C GLY A 217 19.61 -35.32 24.30
N LEU A 218 20.18 -34.20 23.84
CA LEU A 218 21.45 -33.68 24.34
C LEU A 218 21.37 -33.26 25.81
N ILE A 219 20.30 -32.59 26.22
CA ILE A 219 20.09 -32.20 27.62
C ILE A 219 20.00 -33.45 28.51
N ARG A 220 19.26 -34.48 28.07
CA ARG A 220 19.17 -35.75 28.80
C ARG A 220 20.55 -36.40 28.95
N GLN A 221 21.35 -36.42 27.89
CA GLN A 221 22.70 -36.99 27.92
C GLN A 221 23.65 -36.18 28.80
N ALA A 222 23.56 -34.84 28.76
CA ALA A 222 24.34 -33.96 29.63
C ALA A 222 23.96 -34.17 31.11
N ILE A 223 22.68 -34.14 31.47
CA ILE A 223 22.22 -34.32 32.85
C ILE A 223 22.61 -35.70 33.38
N CYS A 224 22.37 -36.78 32.62
CA CYS A 224 22.69 -38.13 33.08
C CYS A 224 24.18 -38.48 33.03
N GLY A 225 24.95 -37.87 32.14
CA GLY A 225 26.37 -38.18 31.90
C GLY A 225 27.36 -37.31 32.68
N LEU A 226 27.06 -36.03 32.94
CA LEU A 226 27.96 -35.14 33.71
C LEU A 226 28.29 -35.65 35.12
N PRO A 227 27.34 -36.22 35.89
CA PRO A 227 27.62 -36.67 37.25
C PRO A 227 28.60 -37.85 37.28
N GLU A 228 28.59 -38.72 36.27
CA GLU A 228 29.52 -39.84 36.20
C GLU A 228 30.95 -39.40 35.85
N LEU A 229 31.13 -38.35 35.06
CA LEU A 229 32.45 -37.82 34.70
C LEU A 229 33.06 -36.94 35.80
N LEU A 230 32.27 -36.07 36.44
CA LEU A 230 32.75 -35.14 37.48
C LEU A 230 32.97 -35.80 38.86
N PHE A 231 32.13 -36.77 39.24
CA PHE A 231 32.23 -37.43 40.55
C PHE A 231 33.03 -38.74 40.53
N TRP A 232 33.66 -39.10 39.39
CA TRP A 232 34.56 -40.26 39.31
C TRP A 232 35.82 -40.10 40.16
N HIS A 233 36.32 -38.87 40.33
CA HIS A 233 37.60 -38.61 40.99
C HIS A 233 37.49 -38.29 42.50
N THR A 234 36.29 -38.18 43.06
CA THR A 234 36.07 -37.86 44.48
C THR A 234 35.42 -39.03 45.23
N ARG A 235 35.90 -39.34 46.45
CA ARG A 235 35.44 -40.51 47.24
C ARG A 235 33.94 -40.51 47.62
N ILE A 236 33.22 -39.44 47.32
CA ILE A 236 31.76 -39.29 47.48
C ILE A 236 30.96 -40.02 46.36
N GLY A 237 31.61 -40.41 45.25
CA GLY A 237 30.97 -41.03 44.09
C GLY A 237 30.22 -42.33 44.36
N ARG A 238 30.60 -43.14 45.37
CA ARG A 238 29.92 -44.42 45.66
C ARG A 238 28.50 -44.28 46.24
N ARG A 239 28.21 -43.18 46.94
CA ARG A 239 26.88 -42.93 47.54
C ARG A 239 25.92 -42.23 46.57
N CYS A 240 26.42 -41.36 45.69
CA CYS A 240 25.61 -40.76 44.63
C CYS A 240 25.28 -41.75 43.51
N ARG A 241 26.13 -42.76 43.24
CA ARG A 241 25.90 -43.73 42.16
C ARG A 241 24.61 -44.56 42.36
N THR A 242 24.29 -44.95 43.59
CA THR A 242 23.10 -45.76 43.90
C THR A 242 21.81 -44.93 43.95
N THR A 243 21.87 -43.67 44.35
CA THR A 243 20.72 -42.76 44.35
C THR A 243 20.41 -42.25 42.94
N TRP A 244 21.45 -41.98 42.15
CA TRP A 244 21.34 -41.53 40.76
C TRP A 244 20.85 -42.63 39.83
N SER A 245 21.27 -43.89 40.05
CA SER A 245 20.77 -45.02 39.26
C SER A 245 19.27 -45.29 39.47
N ARG A 246 18.75 -45.09 40.69
CA ARG A 246 17.31 -45.17 41.00
C ARG A 246 16.51 -44.06 40.29
N LEU A 247 16.98 -42.82 40.36
CA LEU A 247 16.37 -41.68 39.65
C LEU A 247 16.36 -41.86 38.12
N LYS A 248 17.41 -42.48 37.55
CA LYS A 248 17.49 -42.80 36.13
C LYS A 248 16.48 -43.89 35.70
N GLN A 249 16.22 -44.87 36.57
CA GLN A 249 15.17 -45.89 36.36
C GLN A 249 13.76 -45.28 36.43
N ASP A 250 13.46 -44.47 37.44
CA ASP A 250 12.14 -43.83 37.58
C ASP A 250 11.82 -42.87 36.43
N TRP A 251 12.80 -42.09 35.97
CA TRP A 251 12.62 -41.19 34.83
C TRP A 251 12.39 -41.94 33.50
N SER A 252 12.98 -43.13 33.33
CA SER A 252 12.77 -43.96 32.14
C SER A 252 11.38 -44.60 32.06
N LEU A 253 10.75 -44.86 33.22
CA LEU A 253 9.37 -45.33 33.32
C LEU A 253 8.37 -44.22 32.97
N LEU A 254 8.64 -42.98 33.38
CA LEU A 254 7.82 -41.81 33.05
C LEU A 254 7.87 -41.44 31.55
N SER A 255 9.04 -41.53 30.90
CA SER A 255 9.14 -41.26 29.46
C SER A 255 8.46 -42.33 28.58
N ASN A 256 8.49 -43.59 29.02
CA ASN A 256 7.84 -44.69 28.30
C ASN A 256 6.32 -44.75 28.56
N GLY A 257 5.85 -44.26 29.71
CA GLY A 257 4.42 -44.16 30.02
C GLY A 257 3.67 -43.11 29.20
N ALA A 258 4.35 -42.06 28.73
CA ALA A 258 3.73 -40.99 27.93
C ALA A 258 3.48 -41.36 26.45
N VAL A 259 4.01 -42.50 25.96
CA VAL A 259 3.87 -42.95 24.56
C VAL A 259 2.76 -44.00 24.38
N SER A 260 2.16 -44.51 25.46
CA SER A 260 1.24 -45.67 25.42
C SER A 260 -0.25 -45.35 25.70
N GLN A 261 -0.77 -44.19 25.32
CA GLN A 261 -2.24 -43.96 25.35
C GLN A 261 -2.72 -43.21 24.11
N SER A 262 -3.11 -43.96 23.07
CA SER A 262 -4.41 -43.87 22.37
C SER A 262 -4.36 -44.60 21.02
N ALA A 263 -4.80 -45.87 21.01
CA ALA A 263 -5.32 -46.51 19.81
C ALA A 263 -6.80 -46.82 20.08
N PRO A 264 -7.76 -46.29 19.29
CA PRO A 264 -9.16 -46.64 19.46
C PRO A 264 -9.43 -48.04 18.90
N LEU A 265 -10.03 -48.89 19.72
CA LEU A 265 -10.52 -50.22 19.38
C LEU A 265 -11.69 -50.12 18.40
N ILE A 266 -11.55 -50.72 17.23
CA ILE A 266 -12.65 -51.04 16.30
C ILE A 266 -13.18 -52.43 16.70
N PRO A 267 -14.49 -52.63 16.97
CA PRO A 267 -15.04 -53.96 17.21
C PRO A 267 -15.33 -54.64 15.86
N GLU A 268 -14.77 -55.83 15.66
CA GLU A 268 -15.22 -56.78 14.63
C GLU A 268 -16.60 -57.33 15.01
N SER A 269 -17.52 -57.35 14.04
CA SER A 269 -18.76 -58.14 14.09
C SER A 269 -18.56 -59.46 13.34
N PRO A 270 -19.02 -60.60 13.87
CA PRO A 270 -18.93 -61.88 13.18
C PRO A 270 -20.12 -62.09 12.22
N THR A 271 -19.87 -62.97 11.24
CA THR A 271 -20.77 -63.58 10.22
C THR A 271 -21.20 -62.71 9.05
#